data_AF-A0A3G5FI66-F1
#
_entry.id   AF-A0A3G5FI66-F1
#
_cell.length_a   1.000
_cell.length_b   1.000
_cell.length_c   1.000
_cell.angle_alpha   90.00
_cell.angle_beta   90.00
_cell.angle_gamma   90.00
#
_symmetry.space_group_name_H-M   'P 1'
#
loop_
_entity.id
_entity.type
_entity.pdbx_description
1 polymer ?
#
loop_
_entity_poly.entity_id
_entity_poly.type
_entity_poly.pdbx_seq_one_letter_code
_entity_poly.pdbx_strand_id
1 'polypeptide(L)'
;MQNKNFMLIFGLLAFTRPLMKIVGLIQVFDNEAVGSIVMTLLISFVWIVITVKKDLENPVQVLVGAGVCYAILVTIGSGTLSPLLDGRLQGPLGHPVAFISVFFTNFIWGFITGNIAAMLLSKKNK
;
A
#
# COMPACT_ATOMS: atom_id res chain seq x y z
N MET A 1 -12.20 13.96 10.95
CA MET A 1 -11.15 14.41 9.98
C MET A 1 -9.85 13.63 10.13
N GLN A 2 -9.43 13.27 11.35
CA GLN A 2 -8.15 12.59 11.63
C GLN A 2 -7.92 11.28 10.85
N ASN A 3 -8.94 10.42 10.74
CA ASN A 3 -8.83 9.13 10.04
C ASN A 3 -8.54 9.26 8.53
N LYS A 4 -9.06 10.30 7.87
CA LYS A 4 -8.82 10.55 6.44
C LYS A 4 -7.35 10.91 6.16
N ASN A 5 -6.73 11.67 7.06
CA ASN A 5 -5.32 12.04 6.94
C ASN A 5 -4.42 10.79 7.05
N PHE A 6 -4.75 9.87 7.96
CA PHE A 6 -3.99 8.62 8.09
C PHE A 6 -4.12 7.71 6.87
N MET A 7 -5.30 7.61 6.25
CA MET A 7 -5.47 6.87 4.99
C MET A 7 -4.51 7.38 3.90
N LEU A 8 -4.43 8.70 3.74
CA LEU A 8 -3.54 9.34 2.75
C LEU A 8 -2.07 9.15 3.09
N ILE A 9 -1.68 9.38 4.35
CA ILE A 9 -0.29 9.22 4.82
C ILE A 9 0.17 7.77 4.62
N PHE A 10 -0.66 6.79 4.96
CA PHE A 10 -0.36 5.38 4.77
C PHE A 10 -0.30 4.99 3.30
N GLY A 11 -1.22 5.50 2.46
CA GLY A 11 -1.17 5.30 1.02
C GLY A 11 0.12 5.85 0.40
N LEU A 12 0.55 7.05 0.81
CA LEU A 12 1.82 7.66 0.41
C LEU A 12 3.02 6.85 0.89
N LEU A 13 3.00 6.36 2.14
CA LEU A 13 4.04 5.49 2.68
C LEU A 13 4.20 4.23 1.83
N ALA A 14 3.09 3.60 1.40
CA ALA A 14 3.16 2.42 0.55
C ALA A 14 3.74 2.71 -0.84
N PHE A 15 3.56 3.94 -1.35
CA PHE A 15 4.13 4.38 -2.62
C PHE A 15 5.67 4.39 -2.63
N THR A 16 6.33 4.37 -1.47
CA THR A 16 7.78 4.22 -1.38
C THR A 16 8.29 2.90 -1.97
N ARG A 17 7.49 1.82 -1.94
CA ARG A 17 7.86 0.51 -2.51
C ARG A 17 8.08 0.56 -4.04
N PRO A 18 7.12 1.09 -4.84
CA PRO A 18 7.35 1.37 -6.26
C PRO A 18 8.61 2.21 -6.51
N LEU A 19 8.84 3.26 -5.72
CA LEU A 19 10.02 4.11 -5.88
C LEU A 19 11.31 3.35 -5.62
N MET A 20 11.38 2.54 -4.55
CA MET A 20 12.53 1.67 -4.26
C MET A 20 12.81 0.66 -5.36
N LYS A 21 11.77 0.15 -6.03
CA LYS A 21 11.94 -0.70 -7.21
C LYS A 21 12.58 0.08 -8.37
N ILE A 22 12.09 1.28 -8.64
CA ILE A 22 12.57 2.13 -9.74
C ILE A 22 14.03 2.56 -9.53
N VAL A 23 14.42 2.92 -8.30
CA VAL A 23 15.81 3.33 -8.00
C VAL A 23 16.78 2.16 -7.82
N GLY A 24 16.33 0.91 -8.02
CA GLY A 24 17.19 -0.28 -7.91
C GLY A 24 17.51 -0.74 -6.49
N LEU A 25 16.95 -0.13 -5.45
CA LEU A 25 17.21 -0.52 -4.05
C LEU A 25 16.69 -1.93 -3.72
N ILE A 26 15.69 -2.42 -4.45
CA ILE A 26 15.20 -3.81 -4.30
C ILE A 26 16.26 -4.84 -4.76
N GLN A 27 17.19 -4.46 -5.65
CA GLN A 27 18.23 -5.36 -6.17
C GLN A 27 19.35 -5.63 -5.15
N VAL A 28 19.38 -4.90 -4.02
CA VAL A 28 20.22 -5.24 -2.86
C VAL A 28 19.82 -6.60 -2.28
N PHE A 29 18.56 -6.99 -2.46
CA PHE A 29 18.15 -8.37 -2.29
C PHE A 29 18.45 -9.10 -3.61
N ASP A 30 19.33 -10.10 -3.58
CA ASP A 30 19.70 -10.92 -4.76
C ASP A 30 18.50 -11.51 -5.52
N ASN A 31 17.30 -11.45 -4.92
CA ASN A 31 16.03 -11.80 -5.51
C ASN A 31 14.97 -10.68 -5.36
N GLU A 32 14.53 -10.12 -6.48
CA GLU A 32 13.53 -9.04 -6.51
C GLU A 32 12.19 -9.42 -5.84
N ALA A 33 11.77 -10.68 -5.97
CA ALA A 33 10.52 -11.14 -5.36
C ALA A 33 10.62 -11.12 -3.83
N VAL A 34 11.77 -11.52 -3.29
CA VAL A 34 12.05 -11.48 -1.85
C VAL A 34 12.04 -10.04 -1.35
N GLY A 35 12.78 -9.14 -1.99
CA GLY A 35 12.80 -7.72 -1.60
C GLY A 35 11.41 -7.08 -1.66
N SER A 36 10.62 -7.41 -2.68
CA SER A 36 9.23 -6.97 -2.83
C SER A 36 8.32 -7.45 -1.70
N ILE A 37 8.45 -8.71 -1.25
CA ILE A 37 7.66 -9.28 -0.15
C ILE A 37 8.08 -8.65 1.19
N VAL A 38 9.38 -8.56 1.44
CA VAL A 38 9.93 -7.94 2.65
C VAL A 38 9.42 -6.51 2.81
N MET A 39 9.45 -5.72 1.74
CA MET A 39 8.93 -4.36 1.76
C MET A 39 7.43 -4.30 2.08
N THR A 40 6.63 -5.18 1.47
CA THR A 40 5.18 -5.25 1.77
C THR A 40 4.94 -5.58 3.24
N LEU A 41 5.70 -6.52 3.81
CA LEU A 41 5.59 -6.88 5.22
C LEU A 41 6.01 -5.73 6.13
N LEU A 42 7.10 -5.02 5.82
CA LEU A 42 7.56 -3.85 6.57
C LEU A 42 6.51 -2.73 6.56
N ILE A 43 5.96 -2.39 5.39
CA ILE A 43 4.91 -1.37 5.26
C ILE A 43 3.67 -1.78 6.07
N SER A 44 3.26 -3.05 5.95
CA SER A 44 2.10 -3.59 6.67
C SER A 44 2.31 -3.55 8.18
N PHE A 45 3.52 -3.89 8.65
CA PHE A 45 3.91 -3.79 10.06
C PHE A 45 3.83 -2.35 10.55
N VAL A 46 4.39 -1.39 9.81
CA VAL A 46 4.32 0.04 10.15
C VAL A 46 2.87 0.53 10.23
N TRP A 47 2.04 0.18 9.24
CA TRP A 47 0.61 0.52 9.24
C TRP A 47 -0.10 0.01 10.49
N ILE A 48 0.07 -1.28 10.81
CA ILE A 48 -0.56 -1.90 11.98
C ILE A 48 -0.06 -1.24 13.27
N VAL A 49 1.26 -1.10 13.43
CA VAL A 49 1.85 -0.52 14.65
C VAL A 49 1.38 0.91 14.89
N ILE A 50 1.38 1.76 13.85
CA ILE A 50 0.91 3.15 14.00
C ILE A 50 -0.58 3.18 14.33
N THR A 51 -1.39 2.37 13.65
CA THR A 51 -2.83 2.27 13.87
C THR A 51 -3.15 1.89 15.33
N VAL A 52 -2.43 0.89 15.87
CA VAL A 52 -2.60 0.44 17.26
C VAL A 52 -2.05 1.45 18.27
N LYS A 53 -0.89 2.06 18.01
CA LYS A 53 -0.27 3.05 18.91
C LYS A 53 -1.04 4.36 19.00
N LYS A 54 -1.73 4.74 17.91
CA LYS A 54 -2.54 5.96 17.84
C LYS A 54 -4.01 5.72 18.20
N ASP A 55 -4.37 4.50 18.57
CA ASP A 55 -5.74 4.11 18.93
C ASP A 55 -6.77 4.59 17.89
N LEU A 56 -6.45 4.39 16.60
CA LEU A 56 -7.30 4.88 15.52
C LEU A 56 -8.65 4.18 15.54
N GLU A 57 -9.72 4.97 15.55
CA GLU A 57 -11.09 4.48 15.42
C GLU A 57 -11.31 3.84 14.05
N ASN A 58 -12.03 2.72 14.00
CA ASN A 58 -12.35 1.98 12.76
C ASN A 58 -11.09 1.59 11.95
N PRO A 59 -10.13 0.82 12.52
CA PRO A 59 -8.86 0.49 11.89
C PRO A 59 -9.00 -0.21 10.53
N VAL A 60 -10.05 -1.01 10.34
CA VAL A 60 -10.36 -1.66 9.06
C VAL A 60 -10.61 -0.64 7.97
N GLN A 61 -11.44 0.38 8.25
CA GLN A 61 -11.74 1.42 7.26
C GLN A 61 -10.49 2.23 6.93
N VAL A 62 -9.65 2.54 7.92
CA VAL A 62 -8.40 3.28 7.73
C VAL A 62 -7.43 2.51 6.82
N LEU A 63 -7.20 1.22 7.08
CA LEU A 63 -6.23 0.43 6.33
C LEU A 63 -6.74 -0.01 4.95
N VAL A 64 -8.05 -0.25 4.80
CA VAL A 64 -8.69 -0.38 3.47
C VAL A 64 -8.54 0.92 2.68
N GLY A 65 -8.85 2.06 3.29
CA GLY A 65 -8.69 3.37 2.67
C GLY A 65 -7.24 3.64 2.24
N ALA A 66 -6.26 3.25 3.06
CA ALA A 66 -4.85 3.33 2.72
C ALA A 66 -4.48 2.46 1.52
N GLY A 67 -4.96 1.21 1.47
CA GLY A 67 -4.78 0.32 0.32
C GLY A 67 -5.36 0.90 -0.98
N VAL A 68 -6.57 1.46 -0.91
CA VAL A 68 -7.20 2.14 -2.05
C VAL A 68 -6.41 3.39 -2.48
N CYS A 69 -5.97 4.21 -1.52
CA CYS A 69 -5.13 5.38 -1.82
C CYS A 69 -3.83 4.99 -2.53
N TYR A 70 -3.16 3.93 -2.06
CA TYR A 70 -1.98 3.39 -2.71
C TYR A 70 -2.28 2.87 -4.12
N ALA A 71 -3.40 2.16 -4.33
CA ALA A 71 -3.82 1.68 -5.65
C ALA A 71 -4.01 2.84 -6.64
N ILE A 72 -4.64 3.94 -6.19
CA ILE A 72 -4.80 5.17 -6.99
C ILE A 72 -3.42 5.76 -7.33
N LEU A 73 -2.55 5.94 -6.33
CA LEU A 73 -1.21 6.53 -6.54
C LEU A 73 -0.35 5.71 -7.50
N VAL A 74 -0.33 4.37 -7.35
CA VAL A 74 0.38 3.48 -8.28
C VAL A 74 -0.21 3.51 -9.67
N THR A 75 -1.53 3.54 -9.79
CA THR A 75 -2.18 3.59 -11.09
C THR A 75 -1.83 4.88 -11.83
N ILE A 76 -1.99 6.04 -11.17
CA ILE A 76 -1.61 7.34 -11.72
C ILE A 76 -0.10 7.38 -12.01
N GLY A 77 0.73 6.97 -11.05
CA GLY A 77 2.17 6.97 -11.17
C GLY A 77 2.66 6.11 -12.33
N SER A 78 2.08 4.92 -12.52
CA SER A 78 2.44 4.07 -13.66
C SER A 78 2.04 4.69 -15.01
N GLY A 79 0.89 5.36 -15.10
CA GLY A 79 0.45 6.02 -16.33
C GLY A 79 1.22 7.28 -16.67
N THR A 80 1.91 7.90 -15.71
CA THR A 80 2.76 9.08 -15.95
C THR A 80 4.23 8.71 -16.13
N LEU A 81 4.74 7.78 -15.32
CA LEU A 81 6.15 7.36 -15.36
C LEU A 81 6.44 6.43 -16.54
N SER A 82 5.54 5.50 -16.89
CA SER A 82 5.84 4.55 -17.99
C SER A 82 5.93 5.21 -19.36
N PRO A 83 5.07 6.17 -19.78
CA PRO A 83 5.29 6.84 -21.06
C PRO A 83 6.57 7.69 -21.08
N LEU A 84 6.96 8.24 -19.91
CA LEU A 84 8.15 9.07 -19.78
C LEU A 84 9.44 8.25 -19.86
N LEU A 85 9.46 7.06 -19.26
CA LEU A 85 10.64 6.19 -19.19
C LEU A 85 10.74 5.23 -20.39
N ASP A 86 9.61 4.62 -20.79
CA ASP A 86 9.58 3.53 -21.76
C ASP A 86 8.94 3.93 -23.10
N GLY A 87 8.46 5.17 -23.23
CA GLY A 87 7.82 5.68 -24.45
C GLY A 87 6.45 5.05 -24.79
N ARG A 88 5.92 4.20 -23.90
CA ARG A 88 4.63 3.52 -24.08
C ARG A 88 3.84 3.55 -22.79
N LEU A 89 2.52 3.70 -22.89
CA LEU A 89 1.63 3.56 -21.74
C LEU A 89 1.64 2.09 -21.28
N GLN A 90 2.25 1.85 -20.13
CA GLN A 90 2.24 0.56 -19.44
C GLN A 90 1.52 0.67 -18.10
N GLY A 91 1.11 -0.46 -17.56
CA GLY A 91 0.45 -0.54 -16.26
C GLY A 91 -1.08 -0.52 -16.33
N PRO A 92 -1.76 -0.31 -15.19
CA PRO A 92 -3.19 -0.57 -15.06
C PRO A 92 -4.07 0.35 -15.93
N LEU A 93 -3.58 1.53 -16.30
CA LEU A 93 -4.29 2.44 -17.20
C LEU A 93 -4.35 1.96 -18.66
N GLY A 94 -3.42 1.11 -19.09
CA GLY A 94 -3.43 0.48 -20.41
C GLY A 94 -4.20 -0.84 -20.47
N HIS A 95 -4.57 -1.41 -19.32
CA HIS A 95 -5.14 -2.75 -19.21
C HIS A 95 -6.26 -2.82 -18.16
N PRO A 96 -7.54 -2.86 -18.58
CA PRO A 96 -8.69 -2.85 -17.65
C PRO A 96 -8.67 -3.95 -16.58
N VAL A 97 -8.21 -5.15 -16.95
CA VAL A 97 -8.09 -6.28 -16.01
C VAL A 97 -7.02 -5.99 -14.95
N ALA A 98 -5.90 -5.38 -15.33
CA ALA A 98 -4.84 -5.00 -14.39
C ALA A 98 -5.31 -3.89 -13.44
N PHE A 99 -6.12 -2.94 -13.92
CA PHE A 99 -6.75 -1.91 -13.08
C PHE A 99 -7.58 -2.54 -11.97
N ILE A 100 -8.52 -3.42 -12.32
CA ILE A 100 -9.40 -4.09 -11.35
C ILE A 100 -8.55 -4.91 -10.37
N SER A 101 -7.56 -5.66 -10.88
CA SER A 101 -6.67 -6.49 -10.06
C SER A 101 -5.88 -5.68 -9.02
N VAL A 102 -5.33 -4.52 -9.39
CA VAL A 102 -4.57 -3.66 -8.48
C VAL A 102 -5.46 -3.14 -7.36
N PHE A 103 -6.65 -2.64 -7.67
CA PHE A 103 -7.57 -2.15 -6.65
C PHE A 103 -8.04 -3.27 -5.72
N PHE A 104 -8.42 -4.41 -6.28
CA PHE A 104 -8.93 -5.53 -5.50
C PHE A 104 -7.87 -6.13 -4.56
N THR A 105 -6.65 -6.32 -5.06
CA THR A 105 -5.53 -6.82 -4.26
C THR A 105 -5.22 -5.90 -3.09
N ASN A 106 -5.16 -4.58 -3.32
CA ASN A 106 -4.85 -3.62 -2.26
C ASN A 106 -6.02 -3.43 -1.28
N PHE A 107 -7.26 -3.55 -1.76
CA PHE A 107 -8.43 -3.59 -0.89
C PHE A 107 -8.38 -4.79 0.06
N ILE A 108 -8.14 -6.00 -0.48
CA ILE A 108 -8.01 -7.23 0.33
C ILE A 108 -6.87 -7.07 1.34
N TRP A 109 -5.73 -6.56 0.92
CA TRP A 109 -4.58 -6.41 1.81
C TRP A 109 -4.83 -5.39 2.93
N GLY A 110 -5.46 -4.26 2.60
CA GLY A 110 -5.92 -3.28 3.58
C GLY A 110 -6.95 -3.87 4.55
N PHE A 111 -7.84 -4.73 4.07
CA PHE A 111 -8.81 -5.44 4.91
C PHE A 111 -8.13 -6.42 5.88
N ILE A 112 -7.17 -7.23 5.41
CA ILE A 112 -6.43 -8.18 6.24
C ILE A 112 -5.67 -7.43 7.35
N THR A 113 -4.87 -6.44 6.97
CA THR A 113 -4.08 -5.63 7.93
C THR A 113 -4.97 -4.85 8.90
N GLY A 114 -6.11 -4.33 8.40
CA GLY A 114 -7.19 -3.73 9.16
C GLY A 114 -7.72 -4.62 10.29
N ASN A 115 -8.05 -5.87 9.96
CA ASN A 115 -8.56 -6.84 10.94
C ASN A 115 -7.48 -7.20 11.98
N ILE A 116 -6.22 -7.37 11.56
CA ILE A 116 -5.12 -7.61 12.49
C ILE A 116 -4.99 -6.45 13.49
N ALA A 117 -5.02 -5.20 13.02
CA ALA A 117 -4.97 -4.03 13.89
C ALA A 117 -6.19 -3.96 14.84
N ALA A 118 -7.38 -4.27 14.35
CA ALA A 118 -8.60 -4.32 15.17
C ALA A 118 -8.49 -5.35 16.31
N MET A 119 -7.99 -6.55 16.00
CA MET A 119 -7.78 -7.60 17.00
C MET A 119 -6.76 -7.18 18.07
N LEU A 120 -5.68 -6.50 17.67
CA LEU A 120 -4.66 -6.00 18.60
C LEU A 120 -5.20 -4.88 19.51
N LEU A 121 -5.98 -3.95 18.96
CA LEU A 121 -6.64 -2.90 19.73
C LEU A 121 -7.65 -3.47 20.73
N SER A 122 -8.43 -4.47 20.32
CA SER A 122 -9.37 -5.15 21.22
C SER A 122 -8.66 -5.83 22.40
N LYS A 123 -7.48 -6.41 22.18
CA LYS A 123 -6.67 -7.00 23.27
C LYS A 123 -6.06 -5.96 24.20
N LYS A 124 -5.66 -4.79 23.68
CA LYS A 124 -5.07 -3.69 24.46
C LYS A 124 -6.06 -3.04 25.41
N ASN A 125 -7.34 -3.01 25.03
CA ASN A 125 -8.41 -2.36 25.80
C ASN A 125 -9.09 -3.30 26.81
N LYS A 126 -8.61 -4.54 26.94
CA LYS A 126 -9.00 -5.50 27.98
C LYS A 126 -7.94 -5.50 29.08
#